data_AF-A0AAU5CEP6-F1
#
_entry.id   AF-A0AAU5CEP6-F1
#
_cell.length_a   1.000
_cell.length_b   1.000
_cell.length_c   1.000
_cell.angle_alpha   90.00
_cell.angle_beta   90.00
_cell.angle_gamma   90.00
#
_symmetry.space_group_name_H-M   'P 1'
#
loop_
_entity.id
_entity.type
_entity.pdbx_description
1 polymer ?
#
loop_
_entity_poly.entity_id
_entity_poly.type
_entity_poly.pdbx_seq_one_letter_code
_entity_poly.pdbx_strand_id
1 'polypeptide(L)'
;MALPLSDDAVLLAELKEVRRAGLVRLRGRALPALEAAAEAAASATARMPGAAVEALLRSAVAGLDAGTLRIAAEYTLGLAQGTRDWPASSRRARAASVYGVSVERFRKDQEVMVLGQVAEHIVRLTVDAAGADLGVAAGDGSTTGGVGTHRVVDVRAAGRPVRLTLHMHPVDLLRDVDVVVCPSNVYFALPEAYKSSVAASLRRAAAVHGVTGEVLADPLPAELREWAARHGTSGRAVRAGTVAATGAGALAAQGIRRVYHAAIAVPRAGTNDYDVLPADVTRAVSRALAVLAEEHERHVPALRSVCFPLLGSGRGGLSYEVSLGAVWAAVDAELARGASWDVHFVVRTPEAAGLVERIPAGIRPEHARRATG
;
A
#
# COMPACT_ATOMS: atom_id res chain seq x y z
N MET A 1 4.79 35.90 -0.29
CA MET A 1 5.95 35.05 -0.62
C MET A 1 5.57 33.62 -0.30
N ALA A 2 5.43 32.77 -1.31
CA ALA A 2 5.08 31.36 -1.11
C ALA A 2 6.25 30.62 -0.47
N LEU A 3 6.04 30.01 0.69
CA LEU A 3 7.01 29.10 1.31
C LEU A 3 7.18 27.88 0.37
N PRO A 4 8.42 27.42 0.12
CA PRO A 4 8.63 26.22 -0.68
C PRO A 4 7.99 25.04 0.06
N LEU A 5 7.08 24.35 -0.63
CA LEU A 5 6.55 23.05 -0.23
C LEU A 5 7.73 22.20 0.26
N SER A 6 7.76 21.87 1.55
CA SER A 6 8.86 21.15 2.15
C SER A 6 9.01 19.80 1.43
N ASP A 7 10.14 19.59 0.76
CA ASP A 7 10.43 18.33 0.06
C ASP A 7 10.35 17.17 1.06
N ASP A 8 9.44 16.21 0.82
CA ASP A 8 9.25 15.02 1.66
C ASP A 8 10.57 14.29 1.97
N ALA A 9 11.53 14.34 1.03
CA ALA A 9 12.85 13.76 1.17
C ALA A 9 13.69 14.44 2.28
N VAL A 10 13.57 15.76 2.44
CA VAL A 10 14.28 16.55 3.47
C VAL A 10 13.69 16.27 4.84
N LEU A 11 12.35 16.28 4.96
CA LEU A 11 11.65 15.90 6.19
C LEU A 11 12.00 14.47 6.63
N LEU A 12 12.02 13.52 5.70
CA LEU A 12 12.41 12.15 5.99
C LEU A 12 13.87 12.04 6.48
N ALA A 13 14.79 12.86 5.96
CA ALA A 13 16.17 12.90 6.42
C ALA A 13 16.27 13.42 7.86
N GLU A 14 15.56 14.50 8.19
CA GLU A 14 15.52 15.05 9.55
C GLU A 14 14.82 14.12 10.54
N LEU A 15 13.75 13.42 10.13
CA LEU A 15 13.10 12.40 10.95
C LEU A 15 14.04 11.22 11.26
N LYS A 16 14.91 10.83 10.33
CA LYS A 16 15.96 9.83 10.60
C LYS A 16 16.94 10.33 11.65
N GLU A 17 17.27 11.62 11.65
CA GLU A 17 18.12 12.24 12.68
C GLU A 17 17.43 12.29 14.05
N VAL A 18 16.16 12.71 14.11
CA VAL A 18 15.34 12.64 15.34
C VAL A 18 15.32 11.22 15.89
N ARG A 19 15.07 10.23 15.03
CA ARG A 19 15.04 8.81 15.40
C ARG A 19 16.38 8.31 15.92
N ARG A 20 17.51 8.78 15.41
CA ARG A 20 18.87 8.44 15.87
C ARG A 20 19.19 9.11 17.21
N ALA A 21 18.87 10.39 17.35
CA ALA A 21 19.20 11.20 18.52
C ALA A 21 18.28 10.92 19.72
N GLY A 22 16.98 10.70 19.48
CA GLY A 22 15.93 10.64 20.49
C GLY A 22 15.47 12.02 20.99
N LEU A 23 14.27 12.08 21.57
CA LEU A 23 13.60 13.33 21.97
C LEU A 23 14.38 14.15 23.00
N VAL A 24 15.13 13.50 23.90
CA VAL A 24 15.96 14.17 24.92
C VAL A 24 17.06 15.03 24.29
N ARG A 25 17.58 14.63 23.13
CA ARG A 25 18.74 15.25 22.47
C ARG A 25 18.35 16.12 21.27
N LEU A 26 17.09 16.56 21.21
CA LEU A 26 16.63 17.50 20.17
C LEU A 26 17.12 18.94 20.43
N ARG A 27 17.35 19.31 21.69
CA ARG A 27 17.87 20.64 22.03
C ARG A 27 19.27 20.84 21.42
N GLY A 28 19.42 21.87 20.58
CA GLY A 28 20.69 22.22 19.95
C GLY A 28 20.99 21.49 18.64
N ARG A 29 20.03 20.75 18.08
CA ARG A 29 20.15 20.17 16.73
C ARG A 29 19.42 21.06 15.72
N ALA A 30 20.07 21.34 14.60
CA ALA A 30 19.44 22.01 13.47
C ALA A 30 18.52 21.01 12.76
N LEU A 31 17.22 21.28 12.78
CA LEU A 31 16.19 20.53 12.06
C LEU A 31 15.31 21.53 11.29
N PRO A 32 15.90 22.30 10.34
CA PRO A 32 15.25 23.46 9.75
C PRO A 32 13.92 23.13 9.05
N ALA A 33 13.77 21.95 8.42
CA ALA A 33 12.51 21.58 7.77
C ALA A 33 11.43 21.24 8.80
N LEU A 34 11.76 20.52 9.87
CA LEU A 34 10.83 20.20 10.96
C LEU A 34 10.50 21.44 11.80
N GLU A 35 11.44 22.36 11.98
CA GLU A 35 11.25 23.65 12.66
C GLU A 35 10.29 24.53 11.84
N ALA A 36 10.55 24.70 10.54
CA ALA A 36 9.65 25.42 9.64
C ALA A 36 8.24 24.79 9.58
N ALA A 37 8.16 23.45 9.55
CA ALA A 37 6.88 22.77 9.57
C ALA A 37 6.16 22.92 10.93
N ALA A 38 6.89 22.93 12.04
CA ALA A 38 6.30 23.15 13.36
C ALA A 38 5.79 24.58 13.51
N GLU A 39 6.50 25.57 12.96
CA GLU A 39 6.06 26.96 12.89
C GLU A 39 4.80 27.10 12.03
N ALA A 40 4.78 26.48 10.85
CA ALA A 40 3.64 26.53 9.94
C ALA A 40 2.39 25.82 10.51
N ALA A 41 2.57 24.75 11.28
CA ALA A 41 1.46 23.98 11.85
C ALA A 41 0.96 24.52 13.21
N ALA A 42 1.72 25.39 13.89
CA ALA A 42 1.39 25.82 15.25
C ALA A 42 0.58 27.12 15.30
N SER A 43 -0.60 27.05 15.92
CA SER A 43 -1.26 28.24 16.49
C SER A 43 -0.62 28.59 17.84
N ALA A 44 0.38 29.48 17.81
CA ALA A 44 0.89 30.35 18.90
C ALA A 44 1.27 29.78 20.29
N THR A 45 1.45 28.47 20.51
CA THR A 45 1.60 27.92 21.90
C THR A 45 2.94 27.28 22.28
N ALA A 46 3.88 27.04 21.36
CA ALA A 46 5.19 26.46 21.70
C ALA A 46 6.34 27.48 21.66
N ARG A 47 6.74 28.01 22.83
CA ARG A 47 7.80 29.03 22.96
C ARG A 47 9.25 28.53 22.77
N MET A 48 9.48 27.24 22.52
CA MET A 48 10.83 26.64 22.41
C MET A 48 10.93 25.71 21.18
N PRO A 49 11.97 25.83 20.32
CA PRO A 49 12.07 25.08 19.05
C PRO A 49 11.96 23.55 19.20
N GLY A 50 12.70 22.94 20.14
CA GLY A 50 12.64 21.49 20.37
C GLY A 50 11.32 20.99 20.94
N ALA A 51 10.54 21.84 21.61
CA ALA A 51 9.21 21.51 22.10
C ALA A 51 8.15 21.61 20.99
N ALA A 52 8.33 22.57 20.06
CA ALA A 52 7.48 22.72 18.88
C ALA A 52 7.60 21.49 17.95
N VAL A 53 8.84 21.05 17.68
CA VAL A 53 9.08 19.83 16.89
C VAL A 53 8.48 18.59 17.57
N GLU A 54 8.64 18.44 18.89
CA GLU A 54 8.02 17.30 19.59
C GLU A 54 6.48 17.33 19.53
N ALA A 55 5.87 18.51 19.68
CA ALA A 55 4.42 18.68 19.59
C ALA A 55 3.90 18.38 18.17
N LEU A 56 4.62 18.83 17.14
CA LEU A 56 4.36 18.49 15.74
C LEU A 56 4.41 16.97 15.53
N LEU A 57 5.47 16.31 15.99
CA LEU A 57 5.63 14.86 15.86
C LEU A 57 4.51 14.10 16.57
N ARG A 58 4.10 14.55 17.76
CA ARG A 58 2.99 13.94 18.49
C ARG A 58 1.67 14.11 17.73
N SER A 59 1.43 15.27 17.15
CA SER A 59 0.24 15.56 16.33
C SER A 59 0.22 14.72 15.06
N ALA A 60 1.37 14.62 14.38
CA ALA A 60 1.53 13.81 13.18
C ALA A 60 1.29 12.32 13.46
N VAL A 61 1.88 11.78 14.53
CA VAL A 61 1.72 10.37 14.95
C VAL A 61 0.30 10.08 15.42
N ALA A 62 -0.34 10.98 16.17
CA ALA A 62 -1.73 10.83 16.58
C ALA A 62 -2.69 10.74 15.37
N GLY A 63 -2.34 11.41 14.27
CA GLY A 63 -3.10 11.36 13.02
C GLY A 63 -2.96 10.06 12.23
N LEU A 64 -1.93 9.23 12.47
CA LEU A 64 -1.75 7.94 11.77
C LEU A 64 -2.86 6.96 12.13
N ASP A 65 -3.17 6.00 11.26
CA ASP A 65 -4.13 4.92 11.57
C ASP A 65 -3.81 4.21 12.89
N ALA A 66 -4.87 3.99 13.69
CA ALA A 66 -4.74 3.25 14.93
C ALA A 66 -4.24 1.80 14.67
N GLY A 67 -3.41 1.28 15.57
CA GLY A 67 -2.87 -0.08 15.47
C GLY A 67 -1.35 -0.10 15.29
N THR A 68 -0.84 -1.12 14.59
CA THR A 68 0.59 -1.44 14.49
C THR A 68 1.43 -0.26 13.98
N LEU A 69 0.93 0.51 13.01
CA LEU A 69 1.65 1.65 12.44
C LEU A 69 1.88 2.77 13.46
N ARG A 70 0.80 3.26 14.09
CA ARG A 70 0.88 4.29 15.12
C ARG A 70 1.74 3.84 16.30
N ILE A 71 1.52 2.63 16.81
CA ILE A 71 2.28 2.08 17.93
C ILE A 71 3.78 1.96 17.58
N ALA A 72 4.11 1.50 16.38
CA ALA A 72 5.50 1.42 15.94
C ALA A 72 6.14 2.79 15.72
N ALA A 73 5.39 3.79 15.25
CA ALA A 73 5.85 5.17 15.13
C ALA A 73 6.12 5.78 16.51
N GLU A 74 5.22 5.59 17.47
CA GLU A 74 5.38 6.02 18.86
C GLU A 74 6.65 5.45 19.48
N TYR A 75 6.89 4.14 19.33
CA TYR A 75 8.10 3.52 19.86
C TYR A 75 9.36 3.95 19.10
N THR A 76 9.31 4.09 17.78
CA THR A 76 10.47 4.45 16.95
C THR A 76 10.97 5.86 17.29
N LEU A 77 10.04 6.80 17.47
CA LEU A 77 10.33 8.21 17.79
C LEU A 77 10.46 8.47 19.29
N GLY A 78 10.13 7.49 20.15
CA GLY A 78 10.21 7.64 21.61
C GLY A 78 9.08 8.48 22.21
N LEU A 79 7.94 8.54 21.50
CA LEU A 79 6.73 9.25 21.92
C LEU A 79 5.82 8.39 22.79
N ALA A 80 5.98 7.06 22.77
CA ALA A 80 5.27 6.17 23.68
C ALA A 80 5.62 6.51 25.14
N GLN A 81 4.63 6.42 26.03
CA GLN A 81 4.81 6.73 27.45
C GLN A 81 5.98 5.93 28.06
N GLY A 82 6.88 6.62 28.76
CA GLY A 82 8.04 6.01 29.41
C GLY A 82 9.19 5.60 28.48
N THR A 83 9.15 5.97 27.18
CA THR A 83 10.19 5.60 26.20
C THR A 83 11.09 6.76 25.76
N ARG A 84 10.90 7.94 26.36
CA ARG A 84 11.54 9.20 25.98
C ARG A 84 13.07 9.13 26.00
N ASP A 85 13.62 8.51 27.03
CA ASP A 85 15.04 8.39 27.34
C ASP A 85 15.66 7.06 26.85
N TRP A 86 14.86 6.19 26.24
CA TRP A 86 15.34 4.90 25.77
C TRP A 86 16.43 5.06 24.71
N PRO A 87 17.43 4.16 24.65
CA PRO A 87 18.38 4.12 23.55
C PRO A 87 17.69 3.87 22.20
N ALA A 88 18.26 4.42 21.12
CA ALA A 88 17.71 4.28 19.77
C ALA A 88 17.65 2.82 19.27
N SER A 89 18.51 1.95 19.81
CA SER A 89 18.47 0.50 19.58
C SER A 89 17.26 -0.16 20.28
N SER A 90 17.00 0.16 21.55
CA SER A 90 15.87 -0.37 22.32
C SER A 90 14.52 0.06 21.75
N ARG A 91 14.40 1.33 21.34
CA ARG A 91 13.24 1.85 20.61
C ARG A 91 12.96 1.07 19.33
N ARG A 92 14.01 0.82 18.53
CA ARG A 92 13.91 0.04 17.29
C ARG A 92 13.47 -1.39 17.56
N ALA A 93 14.08 -2.04 18.55
CA ALA A 93 13.75 -3.42 18.92
C ALA A 93 12.29 -3.53 19.34
N ARG A 94 11.80 -2.57 20.13
CA ARG A 94 10.39 -2.54 20.52
C ARG A 94 9.48 -2.30 19.32
N ALA A 95 9.78 -1.34 18.46
CA ALA A 95 8.99 -1.08 17.25
C ALA A 95 8.96 -2.28 16.29
N ALA A 96 10.09 -2.98 16.12
CA ALA A 96 10.17 -4.21 15.35
C ALA A 96 9.27 -5.33 15.91
N SER A 97 9.19 -5.44 17.24
CA SER A 97 8.30 -6.41 17.91
C SER A 97 6.81 -6.16 17.64
N VAL A 98 6.40 -4.89 17.42
CA VAL A 98 5.02 -4.55 17.06
C VAL A 98 4.62 -5.19 15.72
N TYR A 99 5.56 -5.28 14.79
CA TYR A 99 5.38 -5.93 13.48
C TYR A 99 5.71 -7.43 13.47
N GLY A 100 6.19 -8.00 14.58
CA GLY A 100 6.64 -9.39 14.62
C GLY A 100 7.83 -9.69 13.69
N VAL A 101 8.69 -8.69 13.41
CA VAL A 101 9.86 -8.84 12.53
C VAL A 101 11.17 -8.64 13.27
N SER A 102 12.28 -9.11 12.69
CA SER A 102 13.61 -8.87 13.23
C SER A 102 13.99 -7.38 13.18
N VAL A 103 14.89 -6.97 14.09
CA VAL A 103 15.35 -5.57 14.18
C VAL A 103 16.01 -5.08 12.89
N GLU A 104 16.77 -5.95 12.22
CA GLU A 104 17.44 -5.59 10.96
C GLU A 104 16.47 -5.49 9.79
N ARG A 105 15.41 -6.31 9.76
CA ARG A 105 14.33 -6.18 8.77
C ARG A 105 13.57 -4.88 8.98
N PHE A 106 13.17 -4.62 10.22
CA PHE A 106 12.53 -3.36 10.58
C PHE A 106 13.36 -2.16 10.13
N ARG A 107 14.67 -2.17 10.37
CA ARG A 107 15.57 -1.08 9.95
C ARG A 107 15.55 -0.80 8.46
N LYS A 108 15.49 -1.85 7.63
CA LYS A 108 15.59 -1.73 6.16
C LYS A 108 14.28 -1.33 5.52
N ASP A 109 13.17 -1.87 5.99
CA ASP A 109 11.88 -1.74 5.31
C ASP A 109 10.88 -0.91 6.14
N GLN A 110 10.46 -1.43 7.30
CA GLN A 110 9.35 -0.86 8.06
C GLN A 110 9.70 0.50 8.69
N GLU A 111 10.94 0.71 9.12
CA GLU A 111 11.39 1.98 9.72
C GLU A 111 11.35 3.11 8.70
N VAL A 112 11.75 2.85 7.45
CA VAL A 112 11.68 3.85 6.37
C VAL A 112 10.24 4.17 6.05
N MET A 113 9.36 3.16 6.00
CA MET A 113 7.93 3.34 5.78
C MET A 113 7.27 4.16 6.90
N VAL A 114 7.51 3.77 8.16
CA VAL A 114 6.95 4.46 9.34
C VAL A 114 7.34 5.94 9.35
N LEU A 115 8.63 6.23 9.12
CA LEU A 115 9.10 7.62 9.08
C LEU A 115 8.55 8.38 7.86
N GLY A 116 8.40 7.72 6.71
CA GLY A 116 7.77 8.31 5.53
C GLY A 116 6.31 8.70 5.78
N GLN A 117 5.55 7.84 6.47
CA GLN A 117 4.16 8.15 6.85
C GLN A 117 4.09 9.32 7.85
N VAL A 118 5.03 9.41 8.78
CA VAL A 118 5.11 10.57 9.69
C VAL A 118 5.43 11.85 8.91
N ALA A 119 6.34 11.80 7.93
CA ALA A 119 6.67 12.97 7.08
C ALA A 119 5.45 13.48 6.32
N GLU A 120 4.69 12.57 5.70
CA GLU A 120 3.45 12.91 4.96
C GLU A 120 2.40 13.57 5.88
N HIS A 121 2.26 13.07 7.11
CA HIS A 121 1.36 13.70 8.10
C HIS A 121 1.82 15.09 8.52
N ILE A 122 3.13 15.34 8.60
CA ILE A 122 3.67 16.66 8.90
C ILE A 122 3.33 17.65 7.78
N VAL A 123 3.55 17.28 6.51
CA VAL A 123 3.21 18.14 5.37
C VAL A 123 1.72 18.47 5.33
N ARG A 124 0.85 17.52 5.70
CA ARG A 124 -0.58 17.81 5.77
C ARG A 124 -0.92 18.82 6.86
N LEU A 125 -0.34 18.67 8.06
CA LEU A 125 -0.58 19.61 9.16
C LEU A 125 -0.20 21.05 8.79
N THR A 126 0.81 21.23 7.94
CA THR A 126 1.19 22.58 7.46
C THR A 126 0.23 23.11 6.39
N VAL A 127 -0.29 22.25 5.51
CA VAL A 127 -1.30 22.63 4.49
C VAL A 127 -2.64 22.98 5.13
N ASP A 128 -3.11 22.17 6.09
CA ASP A 128 -4.38 22.41 6.80
C ASP A 128 -4.33 23.72 7.60
N ALA A 129 -3.19 24.02 8.23
CA ALA A 129 -2.97 25.28 8.93
C ALA A 129 -2.96 26.49 7.98
N ALA A 130 -2.34 26.36 6.79
CA ALA A 130 -2.34 27.41 5.77
C ALA A 130 -3.74 27.64 5.14
N GLY A 131 -4.57 26.59 5.04
CA GLY A 131 -5.94 26.68 4.54
C GLY A 131 -6.92 27.32 5.53
N ALA A 132 -6.69 27.16 6.83
CA ALA A 132 -7.51 27.75 7.89
C ALA A 132 -7.37 29.28 7.99
N ASP A 133 -6.23 29.84 7.58
CA ASP A 133 -5.93 31.28 7.65
C ASP A 133 -6.60 32.11 6.51
N LEU A 134 -7.18 31.45 5.50
CA LEU A 134 -7.81 32.08 4.32
C LEU A 134 -9.35 32.05 4.36
N GLY A 135 -9.96 31.91 5.54
CA GLY A 135 -11.38 31.59 5.74
C GLY A 135 -12.40 32.29 4.83
N VAL A 136 -13.17 31.49 4.10
CA VAL A 136 -14.52 31.82 3.61
C VAL A 136 -15.43 30.59 3.74
N ALA A 137 -16.52 30.78 4.51
CA ALA A 137 -17.82 30.10 4.53
C ALA A 137 -17.89 28.56 4.36
N ALA A 138 -18.44 27.93 5.41
CA ALA A 138 -18.99 26.59 5.41
C ALA A 138 -19.92 26.33 4.21
N GLY A 139 -19.47 25.45 3.31
CA GLY A 139 -20.29 24.73 2.35
C GLY A 139 -20.22 23.25 2.69
N ASP A 140 -21.34 22.71 3.16
CA ASP A 140 -21.57 21.28 3.39
C ASP A 140 -21.31 20.49 2.09
N GLY A 141 -20.29 19.64 2.14
CA GLY A 141 -19.82 18.86 1.00
C GLY A 141 -18.65 17.98 1.38
N SER A 142 -18.82 17.22 2.48
CA SER A 142 -17.92 16.24 3.07
C SER A 142 -17.14 15.40 2.04
N THR A 143 -15.97 15.88 1.61
CA THR A 143 -14.89 15.06 1.05
C THR A 143 -13.96 14.66 2.19
N THR A 144 -14.38 13.69 2.99
CA THR A 144 -13.50 13.04 3.98
C THR A 144 -12.49 12.14 3.26
N GLY A 145 -11.50 12.75 2.62
CA GLY A 145 -10.26 12.09 2.23
C GLY A 145 -9.39 11.87 3.47
N GLY A 146 -9.77 10.91 4.30
CA GLY A 146 -9.02 10.57 5.51
C GLY A 146 -7.62 10.06 5.16
N VAL A 147 -6.60 10.58 5.84
CA VAL A 147 -5.22 10.07 5.72
C VAL A 147 -5.00 8.87 6.62
N GLY A 148 -5.74 7.83 6.28
CA GLY A 148 -5.31 6.49 6.61
C GLY A 148 -4.36 5.96 5.55
N THR A 149 -3.58 4.96 5.92
CA THR A 149 -3.09 3.93 4.99
C THR A 149 -4.26 3.26 4.26
N HIS A 150 -5.48 3.41 4.77
CA HIS A 150 -6.72 3.01 4.13
C HIS A 150 -7.50 4.26 3.76
N ARG A 151 -7.65 4.52 2.47
CA ARG A 151 -8.40 5.64 1.92
C ARG A 151 -9.65 5.13 1.23
N VAL A 152 -10.66 5.99 1.16
CA VAL A 152 -11.90 5.70 0.45
C VAL A 152 -11.95 6.59 -0.79
N VAL A 153 -12.17 5.97 -1.95
CA VAL A 153 -12.29 6.68 -3.23
C VAL A 153 -13.69 6.44 -3.79
N ASP A 154 -14.52 7.48 -3.80
CA ASP A 154 -15.85 7.41 -4.40
C ASP A 154 -15.74 7.63 -5.92
N VAL A 155 -16.09 6.60 -6.69
CA VAL A 155 -16.03 6.58 -8.15
C VAL A 155 -17.44 6.43 -8.75
N ARG A 156 -17.59 6.74 -10.04
CA ARG A 156 -18.82 6.42 -10.77
C ARG A 156 -18.56 5.27 -11.73
N ALA A 157 -19.28 4.17 -11.55
CA ALA A 157 -19.32 3.06 -12.50
C ALA A 157 -20.71 3.01 -13.14
N ALA A 158 -20.79 3.14 -14.47
CA ALA A 158 -22.05 3.25 -15.22
C ALA A 158 -23.08 4.24 -14.61
N GLY A 159 -22.60 5.37 -14.09
CA GLY A 159 -23.45 6.39 -13.48
C GLY A 159 -23.89 6.10 -12.04
N ARG A 160 -23.54 4.96 -11.44
CA ARG A 160 -23.79 4.65 -10.03
C ARG A 160 -22.57 5.01 -9.17
N PRO A 161 -22.76 5.62 -7.98
CA PRO A 161 -21.66 5.80 -7.04
C PRO A 161 -21.22 4.43 -6.52
N VAL A 162 -19.93 4.15 -6.65
CA VAL A 162 -19.27 2.97 -6.07
C VAL A 162 -18.14 3.45 -5.18
N ARG A 163 -17.95 2.77 -4.07
CA ARG A 163 -16.89 3.08 -3.11
C ARG A 163 -15.75 2.08 -3.28
N LEU A 164 -14.55 2.59 -3.52
CA LEU A 164 -13.32 1.80 -3.54
C LEU A 164 -12.52 2.03 -2.26
N THR A 165 -11.78 1.03 -1.82
CA THR A 165 -10.82 1.16 -0.73
C THR A 165 -9.39 1.12 -1.27
N LEU A 166 -8.56 2.10 -0.92
CA LEU A 166 -7.18 2.20 -1.33
C LEU A 166 -6.26 1.97 -0.13
N HIS A 167 -5.42 0.94 -0.22
CA HIS A 167 -4.42 0.56 0.75
C HIS A 167 -3.04 1.08 0.32
N MET A 168 -2.43 1.93 1.14
CA MET A 168 -1.11 2.52 0.94
C MET A 168 -0.08 1.91 1.87
N HIS A 169 0.29 0.66 1.60
CA HIS A 169 1.31 -0.06 2.34
C HIS A 169 1.80 -1.27 1.53
N PRO A 170 2.91 -1.91 1.94
CA PRO A 170 3.29 -3.21 1.40
C PRO A 170 2.16 -4.24 1.46
N VAL A 171 2.05 -5.09 0.44
CA VAL A 171 0.95 -6.06 0.29
C VAL A 171 0.93 -7.13 1.40
N ASP A 172 2.05 -7.37 2.08
CA ASP A 172 2.16 -8.29 3.20
C ASP A 172 1.51 -7.77 4.50
N LEU A 173 1.05 -6.51 4.50
CA LEU A 173 0.26 -5.89 5.58
C LEU A 173 -1.25 -5.81 5.26
N LEU A 174 -1.69 -6.30 4.10
CA LEU A 174 -3.09 -6.28 3.70
C LEU A 174 -3.93 -7.13 4.66
N ARG A 175 -5.07 -6.59 5.09
CA ARG A 175 -5.99 -7.25 6.01
C ARG A 175 -7.43 -7.07 5.56
N ASP A 176 -8.29 -7.97 6.04
CA ASP A 176 -9.74 -7.87 5.95
C ASP A 176 -10.26 -7.73 4.50
N VAL A 177 -9.57 -8.38 3.56
CA VAL A 177 -10.01 -8.56 2.18
C VAL A 177 -10.05 -10.05 1.87
N ASP A 178 -11.13 -10.55 1.29
CA ASP A 178 -11.34 -11.97 1.04
C ASP A 178 -10.38 -12.54 0.00
N VAL A 179 -10.14 -11.77 -1.07
CA VAL A 179 -9.32 -12.19 -2.21
C VAL A 179 -8.26 -11.15 -2.52
N VAL A 180 -7.00 -11.58 -2.66
CA VAL A 180 -5.93 -10.73 -3.21
C VAL A 180 -5.43 -11.26 -4.54
N VAL A 181 -5.30 -10.39 -5.53
CA VAL A 181 -4.78 -10.74 -6.86
C VAL A 181 -3.25 -10.65 -6.86
N CYS A 182 -2.60 -11.76 -7.18
CA CYS A 182 -1.15 -11.91 -7.23
C CYS A 182 -0.66 -11.87 -8.69
N PRO A 183 0.15 -10.87 -9.10
CA PRO A 183 0.72 -10.84 -10.45
C PRO A 183 1.72 -11.98 -10.64
N SER A 184 1.44 -12.88 -11.58
CA SER A 184 2.24 -14.08 -11.84
C SER A 184 2.71 -14.13 -13.29
N ASN A 185 3.80 -14.87 -13.52
CA ASN A 185 4.20 -15.21 -14.88
C ASN A 185 3.32 -16.30 -15.48
N VAL A 186 3.38 -16.46 -16.80
CA VAL A 186 2.60 -17.47 -17.53
C VAL A 186 2.95 -18.92 -17.18
N TYR A 187 3.97 -19.18 -16.38
CA TYR A 187 4.28 -20.52 -15.86
C TYR A 187 3.78 -20.73 -14.43
N PHE A 188 3.16 -19.72 -13.81
CA PHE A 188 2.87 -19.67 -12.37
C PHE A 188 4.08 -19.98 -11.47
N ALA A 189 5.29 -19.74 -11.98
CA ALA A 189 6.52 -19.91 -11.21
C ALA A 189 6.68 -18.71 -10.27
N LEU A 190 6.36 -18.89 -8.98
CA LEU A 190 6.47 -17.80 -8.02
C LEU A 190 7.94 -17.40 -7.81
N PRO A 191 8.23 -16.09 -7.71
CA PRO A 191 9.57 -15.61 -7.41
C PRO A 191 10.06 -16.10 -6.05
N GLU A 192 11.37 -16.10 -5.87
CA GLU A 192 12.01 -16.37 -4.59
C GLU A 192 11.50 -15.42 -3.52
N ALA A 193 11.30 -15.97 -2.33
CA ALA A 193 10.73 -15.28 -1.20
C ALA A 193 11.48 -13.98 -0.86
N TYR A 194 12.79 -13.84 -1.06
CA TYR A 194 13.53 -12.61 -0.71
C TYR A 194 13.41 -11.47 -1.74
N LYS A 195 12.71 -11.66 -2.87
CA LYS A 195 12.55 -10.60 -3.88
C LYS A 195 11.55 -9.53 -3.45
N SER A 196 11.65 -8.32 -4.01
CA SER A 196 10.85 -7.14 -3.64
C SER A 196 9.53 -6.97 -4.41
N SER A 197 9.12 -7.99 -5.18
CA SER A 197 7.88 -7.96 -5.96
C SER A 197 6.64 -8.23 -5.09
N VAL A 198 5.45 -7.88 -5.60
CA VAL A 198 4.16 -8.20 -4.97
C VAL A 198 4.02 -9.70 -4.75
N ALA A 199 4.27 -10.52 -5.79
CA ALA A 199 4.18 -11.98 -5.70
C ALA A 199 5.17 -12.59 -4.68
N ALA A 200 6.40 -12.08 -4.60
CA ALA A 200 7.35 -12.53 -3.58
C ALA A 200 6.89 -12.17 -2.17
N SER A 201 6.29 -10.99 -2.00
CA SER A 201 5.76 -10.52 -0.72
C SER A 201 4.55 -11.32 -0.27
N LEU A 202 3.62 -11.62 -1.19
CA LEU A 202 2.48 -12.50 -0.93
C LEU A 202 2.92 -13.92 -0.60
N ARG A 203 3.87 -14.49 -1.35
CA ARG A 203 4.45 -15.82 -1.04
C ARG A 203 5.04 -15.85 0.35
N ARG A 204 5.86 -14.85 0.71
CA ARG A 204 6.41 -14.73 2.07
C ARG A 204 5.33 -14.67 3.13
N ALA A 205 4.31 -13.84 2.93
CA ALA A 205 3.27 -13.61 3.91
C ALA A 205 2.31 -14.80 4.06
N ALA A 206 2.13 -15.60 3.00
CA ALA A 206 1.34 -16.83 3.01
C ALA A 206 2.09 -18.05 3.58
N ALA A 207 3.42 -17.99 3.68
CA ALA A 207 4.20 -19.07 4.26
C ALA A 207 3.94 -19.21 5.76
N VAL A 208 3.80 -20.45 6.22
CA VAL A 208 3.64 -20.79 7.64
C VAL A 208 5.02 -20.84 8.27
N HIS A 209 5.23 -20.03 9.31
CA HIS A 209 6.49 -19.96 10.02
C HIS A 209 6.38 -20.57 11.41
N GLY A 210 7.44 -21.22 11.85
CA GLY A 210 7.60 -21.68 13.22
C GLY A 210 7.99 -20.56 14.15
N VAL A 211 8.04 -20.86 15.45
CA VAL A 211 8.37 -19.87 16.49
C VAL A 211 9.79 -19.31 16.36
N THR A 212 10.69 -20.01 15.67
CA THR A 212 12.07 -19.55 15.44
C THR A 212 12.24 -18.81 14.10
N GLY A 213 11.15 -18.65 13.34
CA GLY A 213 11.13 -17.95 12.06
C GLY A 213 11.50 -18.83 10.86
N GLU A 214 11.67 -20.13 11.06
CA GLU A 214 11.83 -21.12 10.00
C GLU A 214 10.52 -21.29 9.21
N VAL A 215 10.60 -21.54 7.90
CA VAL A 215 9.42 -21.83 7.07
C VAL A 215 9.03 -23.29 7.27
N LEU A 216 7.91 -23.52 7.95
CA LEU A 216 7.33 -24.85 8.15
C LEU A 216 6.55 -25.32 6.91
N ALA A 217 5.87 -24.41 6.22
CA ALA A 217 5.17 -24.70 4.98
C ALA A 217 5.12 -23.49 4.03
N ASP A 218 5.25 -23.77 2.73
CA ASP A 218 5.08 -22.79 1.64
C ASP A 218 3.92 -23.26 0.74
N PRO A 219 2.66 -22.94 1.10
CA PRO A 219 1.49 -23.56 0.48
C PRO A 219 1.23 -23.05 -0.94
N LEU A 220 1.50 -21.78 -1.25
CA LEU A 220 1.14 -21.21 -2.57
C LEU A 220 1.84 -21.94 -3.74
N PRO A 221 3.16 -22.21 -3.71
CA PRO A 221 3.80 -23.01 -4.75
C PRO A 221 3.31 -24.46 -4.83
N ALA A 222 2.89 -25.06 -3.71
CA ALA A 222 2.36 -26.42 -3.68
C ALA A 222 0.99 -26.48 -4.36
N GLU A 223 0.08 -25.59 -3.97
CA GLU A 223 -1.26 -25.51 -4.54
C GLU A 223 -1.25 -25.07 -6.01
N LEU A 224 -0.32 -24.21 -6.42
CA LEU A 224 -0.13 -23.87 -7.84
C LEU A 224 0.35 -25.06 -8.67
N ARG A 225 1.20 -25.93 -8.13
CA ARG A 225 1.60 -27.17 -8.80
C ARG A 225 0.42 -28.14 -8.93
N GLU A 226 -0.39 -28.27 -7.88
CA GLU A 226 -1.63 -29.08 -7.93
C GLU A 226 -2.65 -28.51 -8.91
N TRP A 227 -2.81 -27.19 -8.94
CA TRP A 227 -3.63 -26.50 -9.93
C TRP A 227 -3.13 -26.80 -11.34
N ALA A 228 -1.83 -26.64 -11.59
CA ALA A 228 -1.24 -26.90 -12.90
C ALA A 228 -1.41 -28.37 -13.34
N ALA A 229 -1.27 -29.32 -12.41
CA ALA A 229 -1.51 -30.74 -12.68
C ALA A 229 -2.96 -31.00 -13.08
N ARG A 230 -3.94 -30.45 -12.32
CA ARG A 230 -5.37 -30.61 -12.61
C ARG A 230 -5.79 -30.01 -13.94
N HIS A 231 -5.13 -28.95 -14.39
CA HIS A 231 -5.43 -28.27 -15.66
C HIS A 231 -4.51 -28.73 -16.80
N GLY A 232 -3.63 -29.70 -16.56
CA GLY A 232 -2.68 -30.22 -17.54
C GLY A 232 -1.59 -29.22 -17.94
N THR A 233 -1.35 -28.15 -17.20
CA THR A 233 -0.39 -27.09 -17.55
C THR A 233 0.96 -27.24 -16.83
N SER A 234 1.20 -28.36 -16.16
CA SER A 234 2.48 -28.64 -15.48
C SER A 234 3.67 -28.43 -16.41
N GLY A 235 4.55 -27.49 -16.06
CA GLY A 235 5.75 -27.15 -16.83
C GLY A 235 5.50 -26.40 -18.14
N ARG A 236 4.26 -26.01 -18.44
CA ARG A 236 3.89 -25.32 -19.68
C ARG A 236 3.37 -23.92 -19.39
N ALA A 237 3.62 -22.99 -20.31
CA ALA A 237 3.02 -21.67 -20.25
C ALA A 237 1.51 -21.77 -20.44
N VAL A 238 0.76 -21.09 -19.58
CA VAL A 238 -0.67 -20.82 -19.79
C VAL A 238 -0.85 -19.58 -20.67
N ARG A 239 -2.05 -19.42 -21.21
CA ARG A 239 -2.40 -18.19 -21.92
C ARG A 239 -2.38 -16.99 -20.97
N ALA A 240 -1.79 -15.88 -21.38
CA ALA A 240 -1.86 -14.64 -20.62
C ALA A 240 -3.33 -14.20 -20.39
N GLY A 241 -3.63 -13.76 -19.17
CA GLY A 241 -4.98 -13.54 -18.67
C GLY A 241 -5.61 -14.73 -17.94
N THR A 242 -4.93 -15.88 -17.87
CA THR A 242 -5.39 -17.02 -17.05
C THR A 242 -5.24 -16.70 -15.56
N VAL A 243 -6.20 -17.15 -14.75
CA VAL A 243 -6.16 -16.99 -13.29
C VAL A 243 -6.21 -18.35 -12.61
N ALA A 244 -5.24 -18.61 -11.74
CA ALA A 244 -5.21 -19.79 -10.86
C ALA A 244 -5.56 -19.37 -9.43
N ALA A 245 -6.54 -20.02 -8.82
CA ALA A 245 -6.97 -19.74 -7.46
C ALA A 245 -6.37 -20.74 -6.46
N THR A 246 -5.78 -20.22 -5.40
CA THR A 246 -5.26 -21.00 -4.26
C THR A 246 -5.90 -20.53 -2.95
N GLY A 247 -5.73 -21.29 -1.88
CA GLY A 247 -5.90 -20.81 -0.52
C GLY A 247 -4.92 -19.69 -0.18
N ALA A 248 -5.06 -19.16 1.03
CA ALA A 248 -4.31 -18.01 1.51
C ALA A 248 -3.09 -18.37 2.39
N GLY A 249 -2.96 -19.63 2.81
CA GLY A 249 -1.93 -20.03 3.77
C GLY A 249 -2.03 -19.22 5.06
N ALA A 250 -0.90 -18.72 5.56
CA ALA A 250 -0.84 -17.89 6.77
C ALA A 250 -1.56 -16.53 6.64
N LEU A 251 -1.86 -16.06 5.43
CA LEU A 251 -2.65 -14.84 5.21
C LEU A 251 -4.11 -15.00 5.68
N ALA A 252 -4.59 -16.23 5.93
CA ALA A 252 -5.89 -16.48 6.55
C ALA A 252 -6.06 -15.77 7.90
N ALA A 253 -4.98 -15.66 8.69
CA ALA A 253 -4.98 -14.93 9.95
C ALA A 253 -5.15 -13.40 9.79
N GLN A 254 -5.02 -12.90 8.56
CA GLN A 254 -5.20 -11.50 8.19
C GLN A 254 -6.58 -11.26 7.55
N GLY A 255 -7.46 -12.27 7.51
CA GLY A 255 -8.76 -12.17 6.86
C GLY A 255 -8.73 -12.44 5.35
N ILE A 256 -7.56 -12.76 4.78
CA ILE A 256 -7.44 -13.15 3.37
C ILE A 256 -7.75 -14.62 3.20
N ARG A 257 -8.71 -14.94 2.34
CA ARG A 257 -9.24 -16.30 2.20
C ARG A 257 -8.76 -16.98 0.92
N ARG A 258 -8.47 -16.19 -0.11
CA ARG A 258 -8.00 -16.67 -1.42
C ARG A 258 -6.90 -15.80 -1.98
N VAL A 259 -6.02 -16.43 -2.76
CA VAL A 259 -5.05 -15.73 -3.61
C VAL A 259 -5.31 -16.10 -5.05
N TYR A 260 -5.58 -15.11 -5.89
CA TYR A 260 -5.82 -15.29 -7.32
C TYR A 260 -4.56 -14.92 -8.09
N HIS A 261 -3.85 -15.91 -8.59
CA HIS A 261 -2.63 -15.75 -9.36
C HIS A 261 -2.99 -15.41 -10.81
N ALA A 262 -2.75 -14.16 -11.19
CA ALA A 262 -3.02 -13.64 -12.52
C ALA A 262 -1.81 -13.81 -13.43
N ALA A 263 -1.88 -14.72 -14.41
CA ALA A 263 -0.82 -14.94 -15.40
C ALA A 263 -0.79 -13.78 -16.41
N ILE A 264 -0.01 -12.75 -16.13
CA ILE A 264 0.10 -11.54 -16.98
C ILE A 264 1.51 -11.29 -17.50
N ALA A 265 2.50 -11.94 -16.91
CA ALA A 265 3.91 -11.66 -17.19
C ALA A 265 4.52 -12.77 -18.05
N VAL A 266 4.88 -12.44 -19.29
CA VAL A 266 5.59 -13.35 -20.19
C VAL A 266 7.09 -13.14 -19.97
N PRO A 267 7.87 -14.13 -19.50
CA PRO A 267 9.30 -13.95 -19.28
C PRO A 267 10.03 -13.59 -20.58
N ARG A 268 10.89 -12.58 -20.53
CA ARG A 268 11.77 -12.24 -21.65
C ARG A 268 13.03 -13.10 -21.60
N ALA A 269 13.29 -13.86 -22.66
CA ALA A 269 14.43 -14.76 -22.73
C ALA A 269 15.75 -13.99 -22.54
N GLY A 270 16.63 -14.52 -21.69
CA GLY A 270 17.94 -13.92 -21.40
C GLY A 270 17.93 -12.72 -20.45
N THR A 271 16.77 -12.32 -19.89
CA THR A 271 16.69 -11.21 -18.92
C THR A 271 15.92 -11.62 -17.66
N ASN A 272 15.88 -10.71 -16.67
CA ASN A 272 15.04 -10.84 -15.48
C ASN A 272 13.73 -10.05 -15.59
N ASP A 273 13.36 -9.66 -16.82
CA ASP A 273 12.22 -8.79 -17.12
C ASP A 273 11.10 -9.58 -17.79
N TYR A 274 9.94 -8.94 -17.88
CA TYR A 274 8.74 -9.53 -18.43
C TYR A 274 8.11 -8.62 -19.45
N ASP A 275 7.49 -9.21 -20.46
CA ASP A 275 6.55 -8.53 -21.33
C ASP A 275 5.16 -8.65 -20.71
N VAL A 276 4.52 -7.50 -20.49
CA VAL A 276 3.14 -7.41 -20.00
C VAL A 276 2.36 -6.52 -20.95
N LEU A 277 1.30 -7.06 -21.55
CA LEU A 277 0.39 -6.29 -22.38
C LEU A 277 -0.78 -5.77 -21.53
N PRO A 278 -1.21 -4.50 -21.67
CA PRO A 278 -2.37 -3.97 -20.94
C PRO A 278 -3.64 -4.81 -21.17
N ALA A 279 -3.82 -5.34 -22.39
CA ALA A 279 -4.94 -6.21 -22.71
C ALA A 279 -4.96 -7.51 -21.89
N ASP A 280 -3.80 -8.05 -21.52
CA ASP A 280 -3.72 -9.25 -20.69
C ASP A 280 -3.96 -8.95 -19.21
N VAL A 281 -3.64 -7.74 -18.75
CA VAL A 281 -4.06 -7.24 -17.44
C VAL A 281 -5.58 -7.14 -17.36
N THR A 282 -6.23 -6.48 -18.33
CA THR A 282 -7.71 -6.39 -18.38
C THR A 282 -8.36 -7.77 -18.43
N ARG A 283 -7.80 -8.69 -19.24
CA ARG A 283 -8.29 -10.08 -19.33
C ARG A 283 -8.15 -10.82 -18.00
N ALA A 284 -7.00 -10.70 -17.33
CA ALA A 284 -6.76 -11.34 -16.04
C ALA A 284 -7.71 -10.81 -14.96
N VAL A 285 -7.94 -9.51 -14.90
CA VAL A 285 -8.86 -8.89 -13.93
C VAL A 285 -10.29 -9.34 -14.19
N SER A 286 -10.73 -9.36 -15.45
CA SER A 286 -12.05 -9.89 -15.82
C SER A 286 -12.19 -11.35 -15.40
N ARG A 287 -11.16 -12.17 -15.62
CA ARG A 287 -11.18 -13.58 -15.20
C ARG A 287 -11.15 -13.73 -13.68
N ALA A 288 -10.41 -12.88 -12.96
CA ALA A 288 -10.37 -12.91 -11.49
C ALA A 288 -11.75 -12.61 -10.89
N LEU A 289 -12.46 -11.62 -11.42
CA LEU A 289 -13.83 -11.29 -11.02
C LEU A 289 -14.81 -12.43 -11.38
N ALA A 290 -14.65 -13.06 -12.54
CA ALA A 290 -15.44 -14.24 -12.90
C ALA A 290 -15.17 -15.43 -11.95
N VAL A 291 -13.92 -15.70 -11.57
CA VAL A 291 -13.58 -16.74 -10.60
C VAL A 291 -14.19 -16.43 -9.23
N LEU A 292 -14.17 -15.16 -8.78
CA LEU A 292 -14.85 -14.73 -7.56
C LEU A 292 -16.35 -15.05 -7.64
N ALA A 293 -17.00 -14.68 -8.73
CA ALA A 293 -18.42 -14.98 -8.97
C ALA A 293 -18.72 -16.50 -9.03
N GLU A 294 -17.77 -17.33 -9.48
CA GLU A 294 -17.92 -18.78 -9.56
C GLU A 294 -17.85 -19.48 -8.18
N GLU A 295 -17.10 -18.91 -7.22
CA GLU A 295 -16.81 -19.57 -5.93
C GLU A 295 -17.30 -18.83 -4.68
N HIS A 296 -17.84 -17.60 -4.78
CA HIS A 296 -18.16 -16.80 -3.59
C HIS A 296 -19.17 -17.46 -2.65
N GLU A 297 -20.27 -18.04 -3.16
CA GLU A 297 -21.28 -18.75 -2.36
C GLU A 297 -20.79 -20.09 -1.79
N ARG A 298 -19.65 -20.60 -2.27
CA ARG A 298 -19.06 -21.86 -1.73
C ARG A 298 -18.30 -21.64 -0.43
N HIS A 299 -18.12 -20.38 -0.03
CA HIS A 299 -17.42 -20.01 1.20
C HIS A 299 -18.42 -19.52 2.24
N VAL A 300 -18.13 -19.77 3.51
CA VAL A 300 -18.90 -19.25 4.65
C VAL A 300 -17.96 -18.44 5.54
N PRO A 301 -18.18 -17.11 5.69
CA PRO A 301 -19.16 -16.28 4.98
C PRO A 301 -18.90 -16.24 3.45
N ALA A 302 -19.83 -15.77 2.63
CA ALA A 302 -19.58 -15.64 1.19
C ALA A 302 -18.40 -14.68 0.92
N LEU A 303 -17.63 -14.90 -0.15
CA LEU A 303 -16.60 -13.94 -0.58
C LEU A 303 -17.29 -12.67 -1.13
N ARG A 304 -16.83 -11.49 -0.73
CA ARG A 304 -17.41 -10.18 -1.09
C ARG A 304 -16.37 -9.18 -1.56
N SER A 305 -15.12 -9.29 -1.10
CA SER A 305 -14.07 -8.30 -1.39
C SER A 305 -12.90 -8.84 -2.21
N VAL A 306 -12.35 -7.98 -3.07
CA VAL A 306 -11.18 -8.30 -3.91
C VAL A 306 -10.20 -7.13 -3.98
N CYS A 307 -8.91 -7.41 -3.78
CA CYS A 307 -7.85 -6.42 -3.82
C CYS A 307 -6.93 -6.60 -5.02
N PHE A 308 -6.74 -5.51 -5.77
CA PHE A 308 -5.86 -5.43 -6.93
C PHE A 308 -4.61 -4.58 -6.63
N PRO A 309 -3.39 -5.11 -6.82
CA PRO A 309 -2.22 -4.27 -6.98
C PRO A 309 -2.21 -3.66 -8.40
N LEU A 310 -1.30 -2.70 -8.64
CA LEU A 310 -1.02 -2.24 -10.01
C LEU A 310 -0.26 -3.34 -10.77
N LEU A 311 -1.02 -4.09 -11.57
CA LEU A 311 -0.56 -5.25 -12.33
C LEU A 311 0.38 -4.85 -13.47
N GLY A 312 1.57 -5.46 -13.52
CA GLY A 312 2.54 -5.25 -14.60
C GLY A 312 3.44 -4.02 -14.45
N SER A 313 3.20 -3.14 -13.48
CA SER A 313 3.96 -1.88 -13.31
C SER A 313 5.29 -2.02 -12.54
N GLY A 314 5.78 -3.26 -12.41
CA GLY A 314 7.10 -3.56 -11.85
C GLY A 314 8.07 -3.94 -12.97
N ARG A 315 8.63 -5.15 -12.90
CA ARG A 315 9.49 -5.72 -13.96
C ARG A 315 8.79 -5.99 -15.29
N GLY A 316 7.48 -5.71 -15.39
CA GLY A 316 6.71 -5.76 -16.64
C GLY A 316 6.77 -4.45 -17.44
N GLY A 317 7.30 -3.37 -16.86
CA GLY A 317 7.55 -2.11 -17.56
C GLY A 317 6.32 -1.24 -17.86
N LEU A 318 5.11 -1.62 -17.43
CA LEU A 318 3.95 -0.74 -17.58
C LEU A 318 4.09 0.49 -16.66
N SER A 319 3.67 1.66 -17.14
CA SER A 319 3.46 2.80 -16.24
C SER A 319 2.31 2.51 -15.28
N TYR A 320 2.31 3.16 -14.11
CA TYR A 320 1.20 3.05 -13.16
C TYR A 320 -0.13 3.44 -13.78
N GLU A 321 -0.16 4.47 -14.65
CA GLU A 321 -1.37 4.91 -15.34
C GLU A 321 -1.91 3.86 -16.30
N VAL A 322 -1.05 3.24 -17.12
CA VAL A 322 -1.46 2.20 -18.07
C VAL A 322 -1.94 0.95 -17.33
N SER A 323 -1.23 0.56 -16.27
CA SER A 323 -1.64 -0.54 -15.39
C SER A 323 -3.00 -0.29 -14.76
N LEU A 324 -3.19 0.89 -14.17
CA LEU A 324 -4.44 1.28 -13.53
C LEU A 324 -5.59 1.34 -14.53
N GLY A 325 -5.40 1.95 -15.70
CA GLY A 325 -6.41 2.00 -16.76
C GLY A 325 -6.84 0.60 -17.21
N ALA A 326 -5.89 -0.34 -17.35
CA ALA A 326 -6.18 -1.71 -17.74
C ALA A 326 -6.96 -2.50 -16.66
N VAL A 327 -6.61 -2.31 -15.38
CA VAL A 327 -7.35 -2.91 -14.25
C VAL A 327 -8.75 -2.29 -14.16
N TRP A 328 -8.84 -0.96 -14.18
CA TRP A 328 -10.08 -0.22 -14.04
C TRP A 328 -11.07 -0.54 -15.17
N ALA A 329 -10.61 -0.70 -16.42
CA ALA A 329 -11.50 -1.06 -17.53
C ALA A 329 -12.28 -2.37 -17.28
N ALA A 330 -11.68 -3.36 -16.63
CA ALA A 330 -12.35 -4.61 -16.28
C ALA A 330 -13.26 -4.46 -15.06
N VAL A 331 -12.80 -3.73 -14.03
CA VAL A 331 -13.57 -3.45 -12.81
C VAL A 331 -14.83 -2.64 -13.13
N ASP A 332 -14.70 -1.55 -13.88
CA ASP A 332 -15.81 -0.70 -14.29
C ASP A 332 -16.84 -1.48 -15.10
N ALA A 333 -16.40 -2.31 -16.05
CA ALA A 333 -17.29 -3.17 -16.82
C ALA A 333 -18.06 -4.17 -15.94
N GLU A 334 -17.46 -4.69 -14.88
CA GLU A 334 -18.10 -5.62 -13.96
C GLU A 334 -19.09 -4.91 -13.03
N LEU A 335 -18.70 -3.77 -12.45
CA LEU A 335 -19.57 -2.92 -11.63
C LEU A 335 -20.75 -2.39 -12.44
N ALA A 336 -20.54 -2.06 -13.72
CA ALA A 336 -21.58 -1.64 -14.66
C ALA A 336 -22.66 -2.73 -14.88
N ARG A 337 -22.29 -4.02 -14.77
CA ARG A 337 -23.25 -5.15 -14.82
C ARG A 337 -24.03 -5.32 -13.51
N GLY A 338 -23.74 -4.51 -12.49
CA GLY A 338 -24.45 -4.51 -11.22
C GLY A 338 -23.81 -5.39 -10.15
N ALA A 339 -22.57 -5.86 -10.34
CA ALA A 339 -21.84 -6.58 -9.31
C ALA A 339 -21.67 -5.70 -8.06
N SER A 340 -21.83 -6.32 -6.87
CA SER A 340 -21.74 -5.65 -5.57
C SER A 340 -20.45 -6.00 -4.84
N TRP A 341 -19.34 -6.13 -5.56
CA TRP A 341 -18.04 -6.46 -4.98
C TRP A 341 -17.46 -5.26 -4.25
N ASP A 342 -16.90 -5.50 -3.07
CA ASP A 342 -16.07 -4.53 -2.38
C ASP A 342 -14.69 -4.54 -3.06
N VAL A 343 -14.36 -3.49 -3.80
CA VAL A 343 -13.14 -3.42 -4.61
C VAL A 343 -12.07 -2.61 -3.90
N HIS A 344 -10.91 -3.24 -3.74
CA HIS A 344 -9.75 -2.67 -3.08
C HIS A 344 -8.58 -2.51 -4.05
N PHE A 345 -7.76 -1.49 -3.83
CA PHE A 345 -6.46 -1.32 -4.48
C PHE A 345 -5.36 -1.32 -3.44
N VAL A 346 -4.21 -1.93 -3.73
CA VAL A 346 -3.03 -1.85 -2.87
C VAL A 346 -1.82 -1.30 -3.63
N VAL A 347 -1.24 -0.23 -3.09
CA VAL A 347 -0.09 0.48 -3.65
C VAL A 347 0.92 0.78 -2.56
N ARG A 348 2.19 0.97 -2.93
CA ARG A 348 3.26 1.27 -1.97
C ARG A 348 3.68 2.74 -1.94
N THR A 349 3.35 3.50 -2.99
CA THR A 349 3.88 4.85 -3.19
C THR A 349 2.73 5.87 -3.24
N PRO A 350 2.94 7.09 -2.72
CA PRO A 350 1.97 8.18 -2.86
C PRO A 350 1.65 8.52 -4.32
N GLU A 351 2.63 8.43 -5.22
CA GLU A 351 2.43 8.63 -6.66
C GLU A 351 1.38 7.68 -7.25
N ALA A 352 1.48 6.39 -6.91
CA ALA A 352 0.53 5.37 -7.35
C ALA A 352 -0.84 5.54 -6.68
N ALA A 353 -0.88 5.97 -5.42
CA ALA A 353 -2.12 6.29 -4.71
C ALA A 353 -2.86 7.45 -5.36
N GLY A 354 -2.15 8.54 -5.65
CA GLY A 354 -2.72 9.71 -6.32
C GLY A 354 -3.28 9.38 -7.71
N LEU A 355 -2.77 8.36 -8.40
CA LEU A 355 -3.37 7.86 -9.65
C LEU A 355 -4.72 7.18 -9.42
N VAL A 356 -4.84 6.32 -8.39
CA VAL A 356 -6.10 5.66 -8.03
C VAL A 356 -7.14 6.70 -7.60
N GLU A 357 -6.73 7.70 -6.83
CA GLU A 357 -7.60 8.80 -6.40
C GLU A 357 -8.11 9.67 -7.56
N ARG A 358 -7.45 9.62 -8.73
CA ARG A 358 -7.89 10.31 -9.96
C ARG A 358 -8.88 9.52 -10.81
N ILE A 359 -9.21 8.26 -10.47
CA ILE A 359 -10.26 7.50 -11.17
C ILE A 359 -11.56 8.30 -11.35
N PRO A 360 -12.10 8.99 -10.32
CA PRO A 360 -13.34 9.76 -10.45
C PRO A 360 -13.28 10.88 -11.49
N ALA A 361 -12.09 11.45 -11.71
CA ALA A 361 -11.86 12.51 -12.70
C ALA A 361 -11.73 11.97 -14.14
N GLY A 362 -11.77 10.65 -14.31
CA GLY A 362 -11.54 9.95 -15.58
C GLY A 362 -10.07 9.70 -15.84
N ILE A 363 -9.70 8.42 -15.97
CA ILE A 363 -8.37 8.02 -16.46
C ILE A 363 -8.39 8.16 -17.98
N ARG A 364 -7.98 9.32 -18.50
CA ARG A 364 -7.69 9.46 -19.94
C ARG A 364 -6.19 9.24 -20.16
N PRO A 365 -5.77 8.18 -20.87
CA PRO A 365 -4.37 8.02 -21.23
C PRO A 365 -3.90 9.24 -22.02
N GLU A 366 -2.71 9.78 -21.70
CA GLU A 366 -2.18 11.01 -22.33
C GLU A 366 -2.17 10.97 -23.87
N HIS A 367 -2.01 9.78 -24.47
CA HIS A 367 -2.04 9.57 -25.91
C HIS A 367 -3.38 9.92 -26.58
N ALA A 368 -4.49 10.00 -25.83
CA ALA A 368 -5.79 10.43 -26.34
C ALA A 368 -5.97 11.96 -26.35
N ARG A 369 -4.99 12.74 -25.86
CA ARG A 369 -5.04 14.22 -25.86
C ARG A 369 -4.52 14.86 -27.16
N ARG A 370 -4.05 14.09 -28.14
CA ARG A 370 -3.66 14.61 -29.46
C ARG A 370 -4.31 13.81 -30.60
N ALA A 371 -5.45 14.30 -31.06
CA ALA A 371 -5.88 14.30 -32.47
C ALA A 371 -7.21 15.08 -32.59
N THR A 372 -7.12 16.41 -32.50
CA THR A 372 -8.04 17.31 -33.19
C THR A 372 -7.16 18.31 -33.94
N GLY A 373 -6.74 17.89 -35.12
CA GLY A 373 -6.34 18.76 -36.22
C GLY A 373 -7.37 18.59 -37.32
#